data_AF-A0A7W0KHY1-F1
#
_entry.id   AF-A0A7W0KHY1-F1
#
_cell.length_a   1.000
_cell.length_b   1.000
_cell.length_c   1.000
_cell.angle_alpha   90.00
_cell.angle_beta   90.00
_cell.angle_gamma   90.00
#
_symmetry.space_group_name_H-M   'P 1'
#
loop_
_entity.id
_entity.type
_entity.pdbx_description
1 polymer ?
#
loop_
_entity_poly.entity_id
_entity_poly.type
_entity_poly.pdbx_seq_one_letter_code
_entity_poly.pdbx_strand_id
1 'polypeptide(L)' 'MASPSIVPIALTIDDRTGYTLWAPPWEEDGEQWQAFLGAEGRLHVFKSERELAAYARTATEHDLDDHPVWPV' A
#
# COMPACT_ATOMS: atom_id res chain seq x y z
N MET A 1 -0.09 14.89 -15.07
CA MET A 1 -0.59 14.02 -13.99
C MET A 1 0.58 13.22 -13.45
N ALA A 2 0.54 12.78 -12.18
CA ALA A 2 1.63 11.99 -11.61
C ALA A 2 1.61 10.57 -12.19
N SER A 3 2.78 9.97 -12.42
CA SER A 3 2.87 8.55 -12.78
C SER A 3 2.34 7.69 -11.62
N PRO A 4 1.65 6.56 -11.90
CA PRO A 4 1.23 5.64 -10.84
C PRO A 4 2.43 5.19 -10.04
N SER A 5 2.29 5.18 -8.72
CA SER A 5 3.39 4.87 -7.80
C SER A 5 2.84 4.24 -6.54
N ILE A 6 3.69 3.48 -5.85
CA ILE A 6 3.42 2.96 -4.52
C ILE A 6 4.61 3.36 -3.65
N VAL A 7 4.35 3.98 -2.52
CA VAL A 7 5.38 4.47 -1.61
C VAL A 7 5.24 3.80 -0.23
N PRO A 8 6.35 3.41 0.41
CA PRO A 8 6.32 3.02 1.80
C PRO A 8 6.07 4.24 2.69
N ILE A 9 5.24 4.06 3.71
CA ILE A 9 4.94 5.08 4.71
C ILE A 9 5.06 4.50 6.12
N ALA A 10 5.30 5.39 7.07
CA ALA A 10 5.23 5.10 8.50
C ALA A 10 4.00 5.79 9.11
N LEU A 11 3.26 5.06 9.94
CA LEU A 11 2.10 5.57 10.67
C LEU A 11 2.42 5.52 12.17
N THR A 12 2.33 6.67 12.83
CA THR A 12 2.57 6.78 14.27
C THR A 12 1.29 7.19 14.98
N ILE A 13 0.82 6.35 15.90
CA ILE A 13 -0.37 6.60 16.75
C ILE A 13 -0.02 6.23 18.18
N ASP A 14 -0.21 7.14 19.12
CA ASP A 14 0.13 6.97 20.54
C ASP A 14 1.55 6.41 20.76
N ASP A 15 2.56 7.07 20.19
CA ASP A 15 3.98 6.70 20.26
C ASP A 15 4.32 5.29 19.73
N ARG A 16 3.41 4.67 18.99
CA ARG A 16 3.65 3.39 18.30
C ARG A 16 3.72 3.63 16.80
N THR A 17 4.83 3.26 16.20
CA THR A 17 5.05 3.36 14.76
C THR A 17 4.90 2.00 14.10
N GLY A 18 4.17 1.97 12.98
CA GLY A 18 4.13 0.83 12.07
C GLY A 18 4.32 1.26 10.62
N TYR A 19 4.55 0.29 9.74
CA TYR A 19 4.91 0.50 8.34
C TYR A 19 3.87 -0.14 7.41
N THR A 20 3.57 0.53 6.31
CA THR A 20 2.65 0.03 5.27
C THR A 20 2.99 0.67 3.92
N LEU A 21 2.20 0.38 2.88
CA LEU A 21 2.31 1.03 1.56
C LEU A 21 1.09 1.91 1.31
N TRP A 22 1.32 2.97 0.55
CA TRP A 22 0.30 3.88 0.06
C TRP A 22 0.50 4.13 -1.43
N ALA A 23 -0.58 4.01 -2.20
CA ALA A 23 -0.67 4.49 -3.56
C ALA A 23 -1.31 5.90 -3.54
N PRO A 24 -0.52 6.97 -3.76
CA PRO A 24 -1.07 8.31 -3.93
C PRO A 24 -2.01 8.37 -5.13
N PRO A 25 -2.89 9.39 -5.22
CA PRO A 25 -3.90 9.46 -6.26
C PRO A 25 -3.36 9.23 -7.68
N TRP A 26 -3.98 8.30 -8.40
CA TRP A 26 -3.72 8.04 -9.82
C TRP A 26 -5.03 8.03 -10.61
N GLU A 27 -4.92 8.08 -11.94
CA GLU A 27 -6.07 7.96 -12.85
C GLU A 27 -5.99 6.61 -13.55
N GLU A 28 -7.11 5.89 -13.58
CA GLU A 28 -7.28 4.64 -14.29
C GLU A 28 -8.71 4.56 -14.81
N ASP A 29 -8.86 4.27 -16.10
CA ASP A 29 -10.15 4.21 -16.81
C ASP A 29 -11.02 5.49 -16.66
N GLY A 30 -10.39 6.65 -16.49
CA GLY A 30 -11.07 7.94 -16.31
C GLY A 30 -11.61 8.17 -14.90
N GLU A 31 -11.32 7.27 -13.96
CA GLU A 31 -11.64 7.40 -12.55
C GLU A 31 -10.38 7.71 -11.73
N GLN A 32 -10.55 8.47 -10.65
CA GLN A 32 -9.47 8.74 -9.71
C GLN A 32 -9.47 7.69 -8.60
N TRP A 33 -8.34 7.04 -8.43
CA TRP A 33 -8.13 6.01 -7.44
C TRP A 33 -7.06 6.42 -6.43
N GLN A 34 -7.13 5.85 -5.24
CA GLN A 34 -6.10 5.88 -4.20
C GLN A 34 -6.31 4.68 -3.27
N ALA A 35 -5.24 4.12 -2.72
CA ALA A 35 -5.36 2.94 -1.87
C ALA A 35 -4.20 2.83 -0.88
N PHE A 36 -4.44 2.15 0.23
CA PHE A 36 -3.39 1.65 1.10
C PHE A 36 -3.22 0.15 0.89
N LEU A 37 -2.10 -0.41 1.36
CA LEU A 37 -1.99 -1.85 1.51
C LEU A 37 -2.95 -2.33 2.61
N GLY A 38 -4.03 -2.98 2.19
CA GLY A 38 -5.10 -3.43 3.08
C GLY A 38 -6.11 -4.30 2.34
N ALA A 39 -7.08 -4.80 3.07
CA ALA A 39 -8.19 -5.57 2.52
C ALA A 39 -9.41 -5.41 3.42
N GLU A 40 -10.62 -5.49 2.84
CA GLU A 40 -11.89 -5.48 3.59
C GLU A 40 -12.04 -4.27 4.53
N GLY A 41 -11.56 -3.10 4.10
CA GLY A 41 -11.60 -1.87 4.91
C GLY A 41 -10.62 -1.86 6.08
N ARG A 42 -9.66 -2.78 6.11
CA ARG A 42 -8.60 -2.85 7.13
C ARG A 42 -7.24 -2.56 6.52
N LEU A 43 -6.48 -1.74 7.21
CA LEU A 43 -5.10 -1.45 6.86
C LEU A 43 -4.16 -2.55 7.38
N HIS A 44 -3.28 -3.06 6.54
CA HIS A 44 -2.19 -3.93 6.97
C HIS A 44 -1.01 -3.09 7.43
N VAL A 45 -0.58 -3.27 8.69
CA VAL A 45 0.51 -2.50 9.31
C VAL A 45 1.51 -3.46 9.93
N PHE A 46 2.79 -3.25 9.63
CA PHE A 46 3.90 -4.12 10.05
C PHE A 46 4.79 -3.41 11.07
N LYS A 47 5.50 -4.18 11.91
CA LYS A 47 6.38 -3.61 12.95
C LYS A 47 7.74 -3.17 12.40
N SER A 48 8.08 -3.61 11.20
CA SER A 48 9.31 -3.23 10.52
C SER A 48 9.15 -3.23 9.00
N GLU A 49 10.01 -2.47 8.32
CA GLU A 49 10.11 -2.48 6.86
C GLU A 49 10.45 -3.88 6.31
N ARG A 50 11.20 -4.68 7.06
CA ARG A 50 11.54 -6.06 6.68
C ARG A 50 10.30 -6.95 6.63
N GLU A 51 9.44 -6.86 7.64
CA GLU A 51 8.17 -7.59 7.67
C GLU A 51 7.26 -7.16 6.53
N LEU A 52 7.14 -5.85 6.28
CA LEU A 52 6.41 -5.32 5.14
C LEU A 52 6.94 -5.86 3.81
N ALA A 53 8.25 -5.80 3.58
CA ALA A 53 8.86 -6.30 2.37
C ALA A 53 8.70 -7.82 2.22
N ALA A 54 8.70 -8.57 3.33
CA ALA A 54 8.44 -10.01 3.31
C ALA A 54 7.02 -10.34 2.89
N TYR A 55 6.04 -9.61 3.42
CA TYR A 55 4.65 -9.72 3.01
C TYR A 55 4.49 -9.40 1.51
N ALA A 56 4.99 -8.24 1.06
CA ALA A 56 4.79 -7.75 -0.31
C ALA A 56 5.33 -8.69 -1.39
N ARG A 57 6.32 -9.54 -1.09
CA ARG A 57 6.88 -10.52 -2.05
C ARG A 57 5.96 -11.72 -2.34
N THR A 58 4.95 -11.94 -1.51
CA THR A 58 4.12 -13.16 -1.57
C THR A 58 2.64 -12.86 -1.44
N ALA A 59 2.28 -11.61 -1.19
CA ALA A 59 0.92 -11.23 -0.86
C ALA A 59 0.02 -11.23 -2.10
N THR A 60 -1.22 -11.62 -1.86
CA THR A 60 -2.34 -11.59 -2.80
C THR A 60 -3.61 -11.27 -2.00
N GLU A 61 -4.69 -10.99 -2.72
CA GLU A 61 -6.01 -10.61 -2.23
C GLU A 61 -6.02 -9.34 -1.35
N HIS A 62 -5.40 -8.26 -1.82
CA HIS A 62 -5.40 -6.94 -1.18
C HIS A 62 -5.62 -5.79 -2.17
N ASP A 63 -5.99 -4.61 -1.65
CA ASP A 63 -6.42 -3.42 -2.41
C ASP A 63 -5.36 -2.86 -3.38
N LEU A 64 -4.10 -3.29 -3.27
CA LEU A 64 -3.02 -2.93 -4.21
C LEU A 64 -2.68 -3.99 -5.25
N ASP A 65 -3.31 -5.17 -5.27
CA ASP A 65 -2.89 -6.26 -6.17
C ASP A 65 -3.09 -5.92 -7.64
N ASP A 66 -4.18 -5.24 -7.96
CA ASP A 66 -4.50 -4.81 -9.32
C ASP A 66 -3.83 -3.47 -9.66
N HIS A 67 -2.99 -2.91 -8.76
CA HIS A 67 -2.32 -1.64 -9.02
C HIS A 67 -1.27 -1.81 -10.13
N PRO A 68 -1.18 -0.90 -11.13
CA PRO A 68 -0.35 -1.07 -12.33
C PRO A 68 1.17 -1.15 -12.08
N VAL A 69 1.64 -0.85 -10.87
CA VAL A 69 3.05 -0.98 -10.47
C VAL A 69 3.24 -1.87 -9.24
N TRP A 70 2.24 -2.66 -8.87
CA TRP A 70 2.43 -3.70 -7.86
C TRP A 70 3.50 -4.69 -8.38
N PRO A 71 4.54 -5.00 -7.57
CA PRO A 71 5.59 -5.90 -8.00
C PRO A 71 5.04 -7.32 -8.18
N VAL A 72 4.94 -7.76 -9.44
CA VAL A 72 4.65 -9.15 -9.84
C VAL A 72 5.83 -10.09 -9.65
#